data_AF-G7VG90-F1
#
_entry.id   AF-G7VG90-F1
#
_cell.length_a   1.000
_cell.length_b   1.000
_cell.length_c   1.000
_cell.angle_alpha   90.00
_cell.angle_beta   90.00
_cell.angle_gamma   90.00
#
_symmetry.space_group_name_H-M   'P 1'
#
loop_
_entity.id
_entity.type
_entity.pdbx_description
1 polymer ?
#
loop_
_entity_poly.entity_id
_entity_poly.type
_entity_poly.pdbx_seq_one_letter_code
_entity_poly.pdbx_strand_id
1 'polypeptide(L)'
;MQRDPLRRAVEALRADFPGKSRSWIKRALLRLGDVKEVREDLYVVEGRRELGDWKPLYQVWWSSAEGRWLCTCYYTQFGLKRRRDICTHVAAVMLYRRYKKALEKAERGVVYVAEAVVDCRGRISANGELHVKPAADKIDLTFFASPRFRVLVVSRQRHVAVKCGGYVVYEADGEEVPLAVAKFLVAKFHEGKD
;
A
#
# COMPACT_ATOMS: atom_id res chain seq x y z
N MET A 1 -12.26 -3.76 -10.99
CA MET A 1 -12.10 -4.44 -9.68
C MET A 1 -10.60 -4.60 -9.40
N GLN A 2 -10.02 -3.74 -8.55
CA GLN A 2 -8.62 -3.87 -8.14
C GLN A 2 -8.54 -5.10 -7.22
N ARG A 3 -8.08 -6.24 -7.73
CA ARG A 3 -7.91 -7.45 -6.90
C ARG A 3 -6.93 -7.10 -5.79
N ASP A 4 -7.35 -7.31 -4.53
CA ASP A 4 -6.52 -7.17 -3.34
C ASP A 4 -5.11 -7.76 -3.59
N PRO A 5 -4.04 -6.93 -3.55
CA PRO A 5 -2.68 -7.37 -3.76
C PRO A 5 -2.28 -8.56 -2.87
N LEU A 6 -2.80 -8.59 -1.63
CA LEU A 6 -2.52 -9.67 -0.69
C LEU A 6 -3.16 -10.98 -1.16
N ARG A 7 -4.45 -10.95 -1.53
CA ARG A 7 -5.14 -12.12 -2.06
C ARG A 7 -4.41 -12.73 -3.26
N ARG A 8 -3.95 -11.91 -4.21
CA ARG A 8 -3.15 -12.37 -5.35
C ARG A 8 -1.84 -13.02 -4.94
N ALA A 9 -1.13 -12.42 -3.98
CA ALA A 9 0.12 -12.98 -3.47
C ALA A 9 -0.09 -14.34 -2.78
N VAL A 10 -1.20 -14.50 -2.05
CA VAL A 10 -1.59 -15.77 -1.42
C VAL A 10 -1.96 -16.83 -2.46
N GLU A 11 -2.74 -16.47 -3.48
CA GLU A 11 -3.10 -17.38 -4.58
C GLU A 11 -1.85 -17.90 -5.30
N ALA A 12 -0.88 -17.03 -5.59
CA ALA A 12 0.40 -17.43 -6.16
C ALA A 12 1.19 -18.38 -5.24
N LEU A 13 1.25 -18.09 -3.93
CA LEU A 13 1.92 -18.97 -2.96
C LEU A 13 1.28 -20.36 -2.89
N ARG A 14 -0.05 -20.45 -3.01
CA ARG A 14 -0.76 -21.73 -3.07
C ARG A 14 -0.44 -22.49 -4.36
N ALA A 15 -0.32 -21.80 -5.48
CA ALA A 15 0.02 -22.41 -6.76
C ALA A 15 1.43 -23.01 -6.79
N ASP A 16 2.41 -22.35 -6.15
CA ASP A 16 3.78 -22.88 -6.09
C ASP A 16 3.90 -24.11 -5.15
N PHE A 17 3.01 -24.21 -4.16
CA PHE A 17 3.08 -25.23 -3.11
C PHE A 17 1.73 -25.95 -2.94
N PRO A 18 1.24 -26.68 -3.95
CA PRO A 18 -0.10 -27.28 -3.94
C PRO A 18 -0.26 -28.37 -2.86
N GLY A 19 0.83 -29.01 -2.44
CA GLY A 19 0.82 -30.03 -1.38
C GLY A 19 0.74 -29.48 0.05
N LYS A 20 0.69 -28.15 0.24
CA LYS A 20 0.68 -27.55 1.58
C LYS A 20 -0.73 -27.39 2.13
N SER A 21 -0.86 -27.66 3.43
CA SER A 21 -2.12 -27.51 4.14
C SER A 21 -2.56 -26.04 4.23
N ARG A 22 -3.87 -25.83 4.42
CA ARG A 22 -4.43 -24.51 4.74
C ARG A 22 -3.82 -23.91 6.01
N SER A 23 -3.49 -24.74 7.01
CA SER A 23 -2.84 -24.28 8.25
C SER A 23 -1.43 -23.74 8.02
N TRP A 24 -0.68 -24.33 7.09
CA TRP A 24 0.64 -23.82 6.70
C TRP A 24 0.55 -22.43 6.05
N ILE A 25 -0.41 -22.24 5.13
CA ILE A 25 -0.68 -20.93 4.51
C ILE A 25 -1.13 -19.91 5.55
N LYS A 26 -2.06 -20.28 6.45
CA LYS A 26 -2.53 -19.41 7.53
C LYS A 26 -1.38 -18.93 8.41
N ARG A 27 -0.47 -19.83 8.79
CA ARG A 27 0.72 -19.48 9.57
C ARG A 27 1.67 -18.54 8.82
N ALA A 28 1.88 -18.74 7.52
CA ALA A 28 2.69 -17.81 6.73
C ALA A 28 2.06 -16.41 6.68
N LEU A 29 0.73 -16.33 6.56
CA LEU A 29 -0.03 -15.08 6.59
C LEU A 29 0.05 -14.36 7.93
N LEU A 30 -0.13 -15.09 9.04
CA LEU A 30 -0.03 -14.51 10.39
C LEU A 30 1.36 -13.95 10.69
N ARG A 31 2.38 -14.43 9.98
CA ARG A 31 3.77 -13.97 10.08
C ARG A 31 4.10 -12.80 9.17
N LEU A 32 3.19 -12.37 8.30
CA LEU A 32 3.51 -11.37 7.28
C LEU A 32 3.96 -10.04 7.92
N GLY A 33 3.35 -9.65 9.03
CA GLY A 33 3.75 -8.46 9.81
C GLY A 33 5.05 -8.63 10.60
N ASP A 34 5.53 -9.87 10.77
CA ASP A 34 6.76 -10.19 11.50
C ASP A 34 8.00 -10.14 10.58
N VAL A 35 7.82 -9.91 9.27
CA VAL A 35 8.90 -9.89 8.27
C VAL A 35 9.48 -8.48 8.14
N LYS A 36 10.80 -8.37 8.31
CA LYS A 36 11.60 -7.17 8.07
C LYS A 36 12.65 -7.44 7.01
N GLU A 37 12.68 -6.62 5.98
CA GLU A 37 13.74 -6.65 4.97
C GLU A 37 14.98 -5.95 5.51
N VAL A 38 16.12 -6.66 5.56
CA VAL A 38 17.40 -6.09 6.02
C VAL A 38 18.16 -5.52 4.83
N ARG A 39 18.20 -6.29 3.73
CA ARG A 39 18.74 -5.91 2.43
C ARG A 39 18.16 -6.84 1.37
N GLU A 40 18.51 -6.61 0.11
CA GLU A 40 18.12 -7.51 -0.97
C GLU A 40 18.48 -8.96 -0.63
N ASP A 41 17.48 -9.83 -0.76
CA ASP A 41 17.54 -11.26 -0.49
C ASP A 41 17.96 -11.69 0.92
N LEU A 42 17.90 -10.78 1.90
CA LEU A 42 18.06 -11.08 3.32
C LEU A 42 16.94 -10.44 4.15
N TYR A 43 16.19 -11.29 4.83
CA TYR A 43 15.05 -10.93 5.65
C TYR A 43 15.21 -11.50 7.04
N VAL A 44 14.57 -10.84 7.99
CA VAL A 44 14.43 -11.29 9.37
C VAL A 44 12.95 -11.49 9.65
N VAL A 45 12.63 -12.57 10.36
CA VAL A 45 11.27 -12.90 10.78
C VAL A 45 11.25 -13.06 12.29
N GLU A 46 10.41 -12.27 12.96
CA GLU A 46 10.21 -12.39 14.41
C GLU A 46 9.56 -13.74 14.75
N GLY A 47 10.06 -14.34 15.82
CA GLY A 47 9.60 -15.63 16.31
C GLY A 47 8.38 -15.49 17.21
N ARG A 48 7.36 -16.32 16.97
CA ARG A 48 6.10 -16.37 17.71
C ARG A 48 5.89 -17.76 18.30
N ARG A 49 5.89 -17.84 19.64
CA ARG A 49 5.75 -19.10 20.39
C ARG A 49 4.44 -19.82 20.06
N GLU A 50 3.36 -19.06 19.94
CA GLU A 50 2.02 -19.51 19.56
C GLU A 50 1.94 -20.09 18.13
N LEU A 51 2.93 -19.81 17.28
CA LEU A 51 3.04 -20.37 15.93
C LEU A 51 4.07 -21.53 15.84
N GLY A 52 4.62 -21.95 16.98
CA GLY A 52 5.53 -23.09 17.10
C GLY A 52 7.01 -22.74 16.95
N ASP A 53 7.38 -21.49 17.21
CA ASP A 53 8.77 -21.06 17.19
C ASP A 53 9.48 -21.28 18.52
N TRP A 54 10.77 -21.53 18.42
CA TRP A 54 11.66 -21.72 19.55
C TRP A 54 12.60 -20.55 19.79
N LYS A 55 12.97 -19.85 18.71
CA LYS A 55 13.85 -18.68 18.75
C LYS A 55 13.01 -17.42 18.58
N PRO A 56 13.41 -16.30 19.20
CA PRO A 56 12.74 -15.01 19.03
C PRO A 56 12.96 -14.41 17.64
N LEU A 57 13.91 -14.93 16.86
CA LEU A 57 14.31 -14.36 15.59
C LEU A 57 14.81 -15.43 14.63
N TYR A 58 14.45 -15.30 13.36
CA TYR A 58 14.92 -16.15 12.27
C TYR A 58 15.42 -15.31 11.11
N GLN A 59 16.59 -15.66 10.57
CA GLN A 59 17.07 -15.07 9.32
C GLN A 59 16.63 -15.96 8.17
N VAL A 60 16.23 -15.33 7.08
CA VAL A 60 15.79 -15.97 5.84
C VAL A 60 16.52 -15.30 4.69
N TRP A 61 17.18 -16.09 3.84
CA TRP A 61 17.98 -15.53 2.75
C TRP A 61 17.92 -16.39 1.50
N TRP A 62 18.13 -15.78 0.34
CA TRP A 62 18.34 -16.53 -0.91
C TRP A 62 19.76 -17.08 -0.92
N SER A 63 19.91 -18.40 -1.13
CA SER A 63 21.20 -19.01 -1.38
C SER A 63 21.33 -19.25 -2.87
N SER A 64 22.19 -18.47 -3.53
CA SER A 64 22.51 -18.68 -4.95
C SER A 64 23.17 -20.04 -5.18
N ALA A 65 23.95 -20.53 -4.21
CA ALA A 65 24.60 -21.85 -4.29
C ALA A 65 23.59 -23.00 -4.19
N GLU A 66 22.54 -22.88 -3.37
CA GLU A 66 21.47 -23.91 -3.28
C GLU A 66 20.28 -23.64 -4.21
N GLY A 67 20.28 -22.51 -4.95
CA GLY A 67 19.17 -22.09 -5.81
C GLY A 67 17.82 -21.97 -5.09
N ARG A 68 17.82 -21.68 -3.78
CA ARG A 68 16.60 -21.65 -2.96
C ARG A 68 16.72 -20.74 -1.74
N TRP A 69 15.58 -20.45 -1.14
CA TRP A 69 15.50 -19.75 0.14
C TRP A 69 15.88 -20.66 1.31
N LEU A 70 16.77 -20.17 2.16
CA LEU A 70 17.20 -20.81 3.40
C LEU A 70 16.67 -20.04 4.61
N CYS A 71 16.55 -20.74 5.73
CA CYS A 71 16.14 -20.17 7.00
C CYS A 71 16.96 -20.76 8.14
N THR A 72 17.29 -19.94 9.14
CA THR A 72 17.99 -20.42 10.35
C THR A 72 17.21 -21.51 11.10
N CYS A 73 15.89 -21.61 10.92
CA CYS A 73 15.09 -22.68 11.53
C CYS A 73 15.47 -24.08 11.03
N TYR A 74 16.12 -24.20 9.86
CA TYR A 74 16.59 -25.45 9.29
C TYR A 74 17.80 -26.05 10.01
N TYR A 75 18.47 -25.28 10.87
CA TYR A 75 19.67 -25.71 11.60
C TYR A 75 19.37 -26.02 13.08
N THR A 76 18.14 -26.42 13.38
CA THR A 76 17.72 -26.85 14.72
C THR A 76 17.55 -28.37 14.77
N GLN A 77 17.31 -28.95 15.96
CA GLN A 77 17.11 -30.39 16.16
C GLN A 77 15.96 -30.99 15.31
N PHE A 78 15.00 -30.18 14.84
CA PHE A 78 13.91 -30.57 13.92
C PHE A 78 14.14 -30.10 12.47
N GLY A 79 15.35 -29.61 12.19
CA GLY A 79 15.72 -28.88 11.00
C GLY A 79 15.84 -29.73 9.74
N LEU A 80 16.31 -30.97 9.84
CA LEU A 80 16.49 -31.87 8.69
C LEU A 80 15.17 -32.23 7.99
N LYS A 81 14.10 -32.50 8.75
CA LYS A 81 12.76 -32.76 8.19
C LYS A 81 12.16 -31.51 7.53
N ARG A 82 12.41 -30.33 8.12
CA ARG A 82 11.98 -29.04 7.54
C ARG A 82 12.84 -28.60 6.37
N ARG A 83 14.11 -28.99 6.29
CA ARG A 83 15.05 -28.63 5.20
C ARG A 83 14.72 -29.35 3.89
N ARG A 84 14.07 -30.50 3.95
CA ARG A 84 13.48 -31.20 2.79
C ARG A 84 12.26 -30.48 2.22
N ASP A 85 11.78 -29.41 2.88
CA ASP A 85 10.55 -28.73 2.54
C ASP A 85 10.68 -27.20 2.81
N ILE A 86 9.65 -26.42 2.50
CA ILE A 86 9.60 -24.99 2.78
C ILE A 86 8.96 -24.72 4.16
N CYS A 87 9.67 -23.99 5.03
CA CYS A 87 9.12 -23.60 6.34
C CYS A 87 8.20 -22.37 6.20
N THR A 88 7.38 -22.10 7.22
CA THR A 88 6.47 -20.94 7.18
C THR A 88 7.18 -19.59 7.28
N HIS A 89 8.44 -19.54 7.75
CA HIS A 89 9.25 -18.30 7.73
C HIS A 89 9.64 -17.94 6.30
N VAL A 90 10.16 -18.90 5.55
CA VAL A 90 10.47 -18.72 4.12
C VAL A 90 9.22 -18.35 3.34
N ALA A 91 8.10 -19.04 3.61
CA ALA A 91 6.82 -18.73 2.98
C ALA A 91 6.35 -17.29 3.25
N ALA A 92 6.49 -16.82 4.50
CA ALA A 92 6.16 -15.45 4.87
C ALA A 92 7.02 -14.44 4.11
N VAL A 93 8.31 -14.70 3.93
CA VAL A 93 9.22 -13.85 3.13
C VAL A 93 8.84 -13.86 1.65
N MET A 94 8.55 -15.03 1.07
CA MET A 94 8.08 -15.11 -0.32
C MET A 94 6.78 -14.34 -0.52
N LEU A 95 5.86 -14.44 0.44
CA LEU A 95 4.60 -13.70 0.43
C LEU A 95 4.84 -12.18 0.57
N TYR A 96 5.68 -11.77 1.51
CA TYR A 96 6.08 -10.38 1.72
C TYR A 96 6.65 -9.77 0.44
N ARG A 97 7.60 -10.43 -0.21
CA ARG A 97 8.20 -9.95 -1.47
C ARG A 97 7.16 -9.75 -2.57
N ARG A 98 6.22 -10.69 -2.71
CA ARG A 98 5.15 -10.59 -3.72
C ARG A 98 4.17 -9.47 -3.40
N TYR A 99 3.77 -9.37 -2.14
CA TYR A 99 2.88 -8.33 -1.67
C TYR A 99 3.50 -6.94 -1.83
N LYS A 100 4.76 -6.77 -1.41
CA LYS A 100 5.54 -5.54 -1.59
C LYS A 100 5.63 -5.14 -3.07
N LYS A 101 6.04 -6.05 -3.96
CA LYS A 101 6.08 -5.78 -5.40
C LYS A 101 4.71 -5.41 -5.98
N ALA A 102 3.64 -6.04 -5.50
CA ALA A 102 2.29 -5.73 -5.96
C ALA A 102 1.81 -4.35 -5.46
N LEU A 103 2.17 -3.96 -4.23
CA LEU A 103 1.94 -2.62 -3.71
C LEU A 103 2.74 -1.57 -4.49
N GLU A 104 4.05 -1.78 -4.66
CA GLU A 104 4.90 -0.88 -5.46
C GLU A 104 4.34 -0.69 -6.88
N LYS A 105 3.87 -1.76 -7.51
CA LYS A 105 3.23 -1.68 -8.83
C LYS A 105 1.92 -0.89 -8.79
N ALA A 106 1.12 -1.05 -7.74
CA ALA A 106 -0.12 -0.29 -7.56
C ALA A 106 0.16 1.20 -7.30
N GLU A 107 1.21 1.51 -6.56
CA GLU A 107 1.64 2.87 -6.24
C GLU A 107 2.29 3.60 -7.41
N ARG A 108 2.89 2.86 -8.35
CA ARG A 108 3.29 3.37 -9.67
C ARG A 108 2.12 3.57 -10.63
N GLY A 109 0.90 3.21 -10.25
CA GLY A 109 -0.29 3.46 -11.05
C GLY A 109 -0.47 4.95 -11.29
N VAL A 110 -0.74 5.33 -12.53
CA VAL A 110 -0.94 6.72 -12.93
C VAL A 110 -2.33 7.21 -12.50
N VAL A 111 -2.38 8.41 -11.94
CA VAL A 111 -3.59 9.18 -11.63
C VAL A 111 -3.41 10.61 -12.13
N TYR A 112 -4.51 11.38 -12.18
CA TYR A 112 -4.52 12.77 -12.62
C TYR A 112 -4.89 13.66 -11.46
N VAL A 113 -4.07 14.67 -11.19
CA VAL A 113 -4.25 15.60 -10.07
C VAL A 113 -4.54 17.00 -10.60
N ALA A 114 -5.56 17.67 -10.07
CA ALA A 114 -5.82 19.07 -10.37
C ALA A 114 -6.00 19.86 -9.07
N GLU A 115 -5.32 21.00 -8.98
CA GLU A 115 -5.49 21.98 -7.91
C GLU A 115 -6.13 23.24 -8.47
N ALA A 116 -7.12 23.79 -7.77
CA ALA A 116 -7.77 25.03 -8.15
C ALA A 116 -8.24 25.83 -6.94
N VAL A 117 -8.47 27.12 -7.14
CA VAL A 117 -9.26 27.95 -6.23
C VAL A 117 -10.61 28.19 -6.88
N VAL A 118 -11.70 27.83 -6.20
CA VAL A 118 -13.06 27.96 -6.73
C VAL A 118 -13.92 28.81 -5.79
N ASP A 119 -14.76 29.65 -6.38
CA ASP A 119 -15.79 30.40 -5.68
C ASP A 119 -17.06 29.53 -5.63
N CYS A 120 -17.53 29.15 -4.44
CA CYS A 120 -18.69 28.26 -4.32
C CYS A 120 -19.52 28.50 -3.06
N ARG A 121 -20.77 28.89 -3.22
CA ARG A 121 -21.74 29.05 -2.12
C ARG A 121 -22.50 27.77 -1.75
N GLY A 122 -22.37 26.72 -2.55
CA GLY A 122 -23.07 25.43 -2.40
C GLY A 122 -22.15 24.27 -2.04
N ARG A 123 -22.63 23.05 -2.25
CA ARG A 123 -21.82 21.83 -2.06
C ARG A 123 -20.81 21.68 -3.21
N ILE A 124 -19.54 21.53 -2.86
CA ILE A 124 -18.47 21.21 -3.81
C ILE A 124 -18.43 19.70 -4.05
N SER A 125 -18.28 19.29 -5.30
CA SER A 125 -18.08 17.89 -5.72
C SER A 125 -17.15 17.82 -6.92
N ALA A 126 -16.57 16.65 -7.21
CA ALA A 126 -15.73 16.44 -8.39
C ALA A 126 -15.92 15.03 -8.96
N ASN A 127 -15.42 14.79 -10.18
CA ASN A 127 -15.38 13.46 -10.81
C ASN A 127 -14.19 12.58 -10.32
N GLY A 128 -13.69 12.87 -9.12
CA GLY A 128 -12.58 12.17 -8.46
C GLY A 128 -12.67 12.32 -6.94
N GLU A 129 -11.63 11.87 -6.25
CA GLU A 129 -11.46 12.12 -4.82
C GLU A 129 -11.18 13.61 -4.61
N LEU A 130 -12.02 14.28 -3.80
CA LEU A 130 -11.98 15.73 -3.61
C LEU A 130 -11.51 16.06 -2.19
N HIS A 131 -10.48 16.90 -2.08
CA HIS A 131 -10.05 17.54 -0.84
C HIS A 131 -10.30 19.03 -0.93
N VAL A 132 -10.86 19.61 0.13
CA VAL A 132 -11.30 21.00 0.16
C VAL A 132 -10.80 21.67 1.42
N LYS A 133 -10.28 22.89 1.29
CA LYS A 133 -10.03 23.78 2.43
C LYS A 133 -10.37 25.23 2.08
N PRO A 134 -10.75 26.07 3.07
CA PRO A 134 -10.91 27.50 2.84
C PRO A 134 -9.62 28.09 2.25
N ALA A 135 -9.75 28.94 1.22
CA ALA A 135 -8.62 29.65 0.64
C ALA A 135 -8.21 30.90 1.46
N ALA A 136 -9.00 31.26 2.48
CA ALA A 136 -8.73 32.37 3.38
C ALA A 136 -8.04 31.90 4.67
N ASP A 137 -7.11 32.72 5.17
CA ASP A 137 -6.39 32.48 6.44
C ASP A 137 -7.32 32.61 7.65
N LYS A 138 -8.34 33.47 7.55
CA LYS A 138 -9.39 33.67 8.56
C LYS A 138 -10.76 33.56 7.91
N ILE A 139 -11.68 32.87 8.59
CA ILE A 139 -13.09 32.80 8.19
C ILE A 139 -13.79 33.99 8.85
N ASP A 140 -14.05 35.04 8.07
CA ASP A 140 -14.74 36.25 8.52
C ASP A 140 -16.01 36.53 7.68
N LEU A 141 -16.66 37.67 7.92
CA LEU A 141 -17.86 38.09 7.18
C LEU A 141 -17.62 38.22 5.66
N THR A 142 -16.39 38.53 5.24
CA THR A 142 -16.03 38.65 3.81
C THR A 142 -15.95 37.27 3.13
N PHE A 143 -15.54 36.24 3.87
CA PHE A 143 -15.57 34.86 3.40
C PHE A 143 -17.00 34.39 3.10
N PHE A 144 -17.99 34.76 3.91
CA PHE A 144 -19.39 34.38 3.65
C PHE A 144 -20.00 35.12 2.45
N ALA A 145 -19.51 36.32 2.13
CA ALA A 145 -19.94 37.06 0.95
C ALA A 145 -19.47 36.38 -0.35
N SER A 146 -18.22 35.91 -0.39
CA SER A 146 -17.61 35.22 -1.54
C SER A 146 -16.71 34.07 -1.08
N PRO A 147 -17.28 32.90 -0.76
CA PRO A 147 -16.53 31.79 -0.18
C PRO A 147 -15.63 31.14 -1.21
N ARG A 148 -14.32 31.32 -1.01
CA ARG A 148 -13.25 30.77 -1.84
C ARG A 148 -12.67 29.52 -1.23
N PHE A 149 -12.55 28.45 -2.01
CA PHE A 149 -12.00 27.18 -1.56
C PHE A 149 -10.82 26.77 -2.42
N ARG A 150 -9.72 26.37 -1.76
CA ARG A 150 -8.70 25.56 -2.40
C ARG A 150 -9.23 24.14 -2.50
N VAL A 151 -9.17 23.58 -3.69
CA VAL A 151 -9.57 22.20 -3.98
C VAL A 151 -8.40 21.46 -4.60
N LEU A 152 -8.20 20.22 -4.15
CA LEU A 152 -7.30 19.27 -4.75
C LEU A 152 -8.12 18.04 -5.14
N VAL A 153 -8.07 17.66 -6.41
CA VAL A 153 -8.80 16.50 -6.93
C VAL A 153 -7.83 15.44 -7.41
N VAL A 154 -8.01 14.20 -6.97
CA VAL A 154 -7.30 13.02 -7.48
C VAL A 154 -8.28 12.17 -8.30
N SER A 155 -8.03 12.05 -9.59
CA SER A 155 -8.92 11.35 -10.54
C SER A 155 -8.21 10.22 -11.27
N ARG A 156 -8.98 9.20 -11.68
CA ARG A 156 -8.52 8.20 -12.66
C ARG A 156 -8.80 8.62 -14.11
N GLN A 157 -9.52 9.72 -14.29
CA GLN A 157 -9.83 10.30 -15.60
C GLN A 157 -8.94 11.51 -15.81
N ARG A 158 -8.42 11.64 -17.03
CA ARG A 158 -7.57 12.78 -17.42
C ARG A 158 -8.30 14.11 -17.25
N HIS A 159 -9.55 14.16 -17.69
CA HIS A 159 -10.38 15.34 -17.57
C HIS A 159 -10.95 15.43 -16.15
N VAL A 160 -10.66 16.51 -15.44
CA VAL A 160 -11.12 16.79 -14.08
C VAL A 160 -12.15 17.92 -14.12
N ALA A 161 -13.30 17.70 -13.49
CA ALA A 161 -14.37 18.69 -13.37
C ALA A 161 -14.77 18.85 -11.90
N VAL A 162 -14.75 20.10 -11.42
CA VAL A 162 -15.24 20.50 -10.10
C VAL A 162 -16.57 21.20 -10.26
N LYS A 163 -17.54 20.81 -9.42
CA LYS A 163 -18.91 21.32 -9.44
C LYS A 163 -19.28 21.99 -8.14
N CYS A 164 -19.98 23.12 -8.23
CA CYS A 164 -20.63 23.81 -7.13
C CYS A 164 -22.16 23.69 -7.29
N GLY A 165 -22.84 23.06 -6.35
CA GLY A 165 -24.30 22.91 -6.41
C GLY A 165 -24.82 22.22 -7.68
N GLY A 166 -23.96 21.40 -8.32
CA GLY A 166 -24.27 20.70 -9.58
C GLY A 166 -23.71 21.37 -10.85
N TYR A 167 -23.34 22.64 -10.80
CA TYR A 167 -22.77 23.38 -11.94
C TYR A 167 -21.26 23.27 -11.98
N VAL A 168 -20.68 23.05 -13.17
CA VAL A 168 -19.22 23.03 -13.34
C VAL A 168 -18.67 24.44 -13.10
N VAL A 169 -17.72 24.56 -12.18
CA VAL A 169 -17.05 25.82 -11.82
C VAL A 169 -15.57 25.81 -12.18
N TYR A 170 -15.01 24.63 -12.44
CA TYR A 170 -13.64 24.46 -12.91
C TYR A 170 -13.54 23.17 -13.69
N GLU A 171 -12.84 23.22 -14.82
CA GLU A 171 -12.50 22.07 -15.64
C GLU A 171 -11.08 22.22 -16.21
N ALA A 172 -10.32 21.15 -16.17
CA ALA A 172 -8.99 21.09 -16.73
C ALA A 172 -8.58 19.63 -16.98
N ASP A 173 -7.58 19.43 -17.84
CA ASP A 173 -6.81 18.20 -17.81
C ASP A 173 -5.96 18.17 -16.54
N GLY A 174 -6.10 17.13 -15.72
CA GLY A 174 -5.27 16.94 -14.54
C GLY A 174 -3.83 16.58 -14.91
N GLU A 175 -2.90 16.94 -14.03
CA GLU A 175 -1.50 16.58 -14.15
C GLU A 175 -1.31 15.08 -13.89
N GLU A 176 -0.66 14.41 -14.84
CA GLU A 176 -0.39 12.97 -14.77
C GLU A 176 0.73 12.68 -13.76
N VAL A 177 0.40 11.99 -12.66
CA VAL A 177 1.36 11.66 -11.60
C VAL A 177 1.19 10.22 -11.09
N PRO A 178 2.25 9.58 -10.55
CA PRO A 178 2.11 8.33 -9.82
C PRO A 178 1.20 8.49 -8.59
N LEU A 179 0.44 7.45 -8.23
CA LEU A 179 -0.44 7.45 -7.07
C LEU A 179 0.31 7.79 -5.76
N ALA A 180 1.56 7.36 -5.62
CA ALA A 180 2.40 7.74 -4.48
C ALA A 180 2.61 9.26 -4.38
N VAL A 181 2.83 9.94 -5.51
CA VAL A 181 2.97 11.40 -5.59
C VAL A 181 1.64 12.07 -5.27
N ALA A 182 0.52 11.58 -5.81
CA ALA A 182 -0.80 12.11 -5.47
C ALA A 182 -1.09 12.02 -3.96
N LYS A 183 -0.79 10.89 -3.31
CA LYS A 183 -0.92 10.74 -1.84
C LYS A 183 -0.07 11.74 -1.08
N PHE A 184 1.17 12.00 -1.54
CA PHE A 184 2.04 13.01 -0.95
C PHE A 184 1.46 14.43 -1.08
N LEU A 185 0.93 14.78 -2.26
CA LEU A 185 0.27 16.07 -2.49
C LEU A 185 -0.96 16.24 -1.59
N VAL A 186 -1.76 15.19 -1.41
CA VAL A 186 -2.90 15.19 -0.48
C VAL A 186 -2.44 15.42 0.96
N ALA A 187 -1.39 14.73 1.42
CA ALA A 187 -0.84 14.96 2.76
C ALA A 187 -0.36 16.41 2.94
N LYS A 188 0.40 16.94 1.97
CA LYS A 188 0.85 18.34 1.96
C LYS A 188 -0.29 19.34 1.93
N PHE A 189 -1.37 19.02 1.22
CA PHE A 189 -2.56 19.86 1.18
C PHE A 189 -3.21 20.02 2.56
N HIS A 190 -3.17 18.97 3.40
CA HIS A 190 -3.67 19.01 4.78
C HIS A 190 -2.66 19.58 5.79
N GLU A 191 -1.36 19.41 5.58
CA GLU A 191 -0.30 19.94 6.46
C GLU A 191 -0.17 21.48 6.45
N GLY A 192 -0.72 22.16 5.44
CA GLY A 192 -0.57 23.61 5.28
C GLY A 192 -1.34 24.49 6.28
N LYS A 193 -1.36 24.14 7.57
CA LYS A 193 -1.81 24.95 8.71
C LYS A 193 -1.08 24.54 9.99
N ASP A 194 -0.01 25.26 10.32
CA ASP A 194 0.19 25.87 11.63
C ASP A 194 0.24 27.39 11.42
#